data_AF-A0A1S9ZU64-F1
#
_entry.id   AF-A0A1S9ZU64-F1
#
_cell.length_a   1.000
_cell.length_b   1.000
_cell.length_c   1.000
_cell.angle_alpha   90.00
_cell.angle_beta   90.00
_cell.angle_gamma   90.00
#
_symmetry.space_group_name_H-M   'P 1'
#
loop_
_entity.id
_entity.type
_entity.pdbx_description
1 polymer ?
#
loop_
_entity_poly.entity_id
_entity_poly.type
_entity_poly.pdbx_seq_one_letter_code
_entity_poly.pdbx_strand_id
1 'polypeptide(L)' 'MKELDRFYPSSKTCSCCGYKLEALALSQRQWTCPSCDTKHDRDVNAAKNILAVGLDRLAEGIPSL' A
#
# COMPACT_ATOMS: atom_id res chain seq x y z
N MET A 1 -3.86 14.83 13.20
CA MET A 1 -3.68 13.85 12.09
C MET A 1 -2.55 12.92 12.51
N LYS A 2 -2.82 11.62 12.74
CA LYS A 2 -1.75 10.66 13.05
C LYS A 2 -1.11 10.24 11.74
N GLU A 3 0.14 10.59 11.52
CA GLU A 3 0.85 10.29 10.27
C GLU A 3 0.96 8.76 10.07
N LEU A 4 1.02 8.32 8.81
CA LEU A 4 1.44 6.95 8.51
C LEU A 4 2.94 6.82 8.82
N ASP A 5 3.39 5.61 9.15
CA ASP A 5 4.83 5.35 9.24
C ASP A 5 5.49 5.82 7.94
N ARG A 6 6.55 6.64 8.06
CA ARG A 6 7.25 7.23 6.92
C ARG A 6 7.75 6.16 5.93
N PHE A 7 8.00 4.96 6.41
CA PHE A 7 8.49 3.80 5.67
C PHE A 7 7.41 2.76 5.40
N TYR A 8 6.12 3.12 5.55
CA TYR A 8 5.02 2.25 5.15
C TYR A 8 5.18 1.87 3.66
N PRO A 9 5.26 0.56 3.32
CA PRO A 9 5.64 0.08 2.00
C PRO A 9 4.51 0.19 0.95
N SER A 10 3.78 1.30 0.91
CA SER A 10 2.57 1.50 0.08
C SER A 10 2.78 1.20 -1.40
N SER A 11 3.93 1.57 -1.97
CA SER A 11 4.24 1.35 -3.39
C SER A 11 4.61 -0.09 -3.73
N LYS A 12 5.08 -0.87 -2.75
CA LYS A 12 5.59 -2.24 -2.94
C LYS A 12 4.68 -3.33 -2.36
N THR A 13 3.61 -2.96 -1.67
CA THR A 13 2.55 -3.87 -1.22
C THR A 13 1.46 -3.97 -2.29
N CYS A 14 1.06 -5.17 -2.67
CA CYS A 14 -0.05 -5.39 -3.58
C CYS A 14 -1.37 -4.98 -2.92
N SER A 15 -2.06 -3.99 -3.47
CA SER A 15 -3.38 -3.56 -2.96
C SER A 15 -4.49 -4.58 -3.16
N CYS A 16 -4.27 -5.66 -3.92
CA CYS A 16 -5.26 -6.71 -4.16
C CYS A 16 -5.14 -7.87 -3.16
N CYS A 17 -3.93 -8.31 -2.83
CA CYS A 17 -3.70 -9.51 -2.00
C CYS A 17 -2.76 -9.31 -0.82
N GLY A 18 -2.17 -8.11 -0.64
CA GLY A 18 -1.26 -7.81 0.45
C GLY A 18 0.18 -8.28 0.27
N TYR A 19 0.52 -9.00 -0.82
CA TYR A 19 1.89 -9.41 -1.09
C TYR A 19 2.85 -8.21 -1.15
N LYS A 20 3.93 -8.24 -0.36
CA LYS A 20 4.94 -7.18 -0.31
C LYS A 20 6.17 -7.59 -1.10
N LEU A 21 6.52 -6.84 -2.14
CA LEU A 21 7.78 -7.01 -2.86
C LEU A 21 8.96 -6.75 -1.93
N GLU A 22 10.03 -7.52 -2.14
CA GLU A 22 11.30 -7.31 -1.45
C GLU A 22 11.91 -5.96 -1.87
N ALA A 23 12.04 -5.75 -3.17
CA ALA A 23 12.57 -4.54 -3.78
C ALA A 23 11.69 -4.03 -4.94
N LEU A 24 11.67 -2.71 -5.12
CA LEU A 24 11.03 -2.03 -6.26
C LEU A 24 11.87 -0.82 -6.63
N ALA A 25 12.41 -0.78 -7.84
CA ALA A 25 13.25 0.33 -8.29
C ALA A 25 12.44 1.61 -8.50
N LEU A 26 13.04 2.78 -8.26
CA LEU A 26 12.37 4.09 -8.49
C LEU A 26 12.04 4.34 -9.97
N SER A 27 12.77 3.72 -10.90
CA SER A 27 12.46 3.76 -12.34
C SER A 27 11.30 2.84 -12.72
N GLN A 28 10.99 1.84 -11.89
CA GLN A 28 9.91 0.89 -12.16
C GLN A 28 8.56 1.50 -11.80
N ARG A 29 7.84 1.95 -12.83
CA ARG A 29 6.49 2.54 -12.71
C ARG A 29 5.39 1.49 -12.69
N GLN A 30 5.63 0.33 -13.29
CA GLN A 30 4.67 -0.76 -13.36
C GLN A 30 5.29 -2.08 -12.91
N TRP A 31 4.50 -2.90 -12.23
CA TRP A 31 4.91 -4.23 -11.80
C TRP A 31 3.70 -5.17 -11.73
N THR A 32 3.96 -6.46 -11.91
CA THR A 32 2.94 -7.51 -11.76
C THR A 32 3.13 -8.18 -10.42
N CYS A 33 2.07 -8.33 -9.65
CA CYS A 33 2.14 -9.03 -8.37
C CYS A 33 2.45 -10.52 -8.60
N PRO A 34 3.54 -11.07 -8.03
CA PRO A 34 3.87 -12.48 -8.22
C PRO A 34 2.94 -13.44 -7.45
N SER A 35 2.08 -12.92 -6.58
CA SER A 35 1.14 -13.73 -5.77
C SER A 35 -0.26 -13.83 -6.36
N CYS A 36 -0.71 -12.83 -7.14
CA CYS A 36 -2.09 -12.76 -7.64
C CYS A 36 -2.20 -12.25 -9.07
N ASP A 37 -1.07 -12.06 -9.76
CA ASP A 37 -0.96 -11.62 -11.16
C ASP A 37 -1.57 -10.25 -11.49
N THR A 38 -2.02 -9.50 -10.48
CA THR A 38 -2.53 -8.14 -10.68
C THR A 38 -1.42 -7.23 -11.19
N LYS A 39 -1.69 -6.51 -12.28
CA LYS A 39 -0.80 -5.46 -12.80
C LYS A 39 -1.04 -4.15 -12.06
N HIS A 40 0.03 -3.54 -11.59
CA HIS A 40 -0.01 -2.29 -10.84
C HIS A 40 0.72 -1.18 -11.60
N ASP A 41 0.09 0.00 -11.66
CA ASP A 41 0.83 1.26 -11.65
C ASP A 41 1.22 1.57 -10.20
N ARG A 42 2.48 1.91 -9.98
CA ARG A 42 3.07 2.05 -8.65
C ARG A 42 2.39 3.14 -7.83
N ASP A 43 2.12 4.29 -8.43
CA ASP A 43 1.64 5.47 -7.70
C ASP A 43 0.13 5.31 -7.41
N VAL A 44 -0.63 4.73 -8.35
CA VAL A 44 -2.03 4.33 -8.12
C VAL A 44 -2.14 3.26 -7.04
N ASN A 45 -1.27 2.24 -7.07
CA ASN A 45 -1.26 1.19 -6.05
C ASN A 45 -0.91 1.75 -4.66
N ALA A 46 0.06 2.67 -4.57
CA ALA A 46 0.40 3.34 -3.33
C ALA A 46 -0.80 4.11 -2.74
N ALA A 47 -1.52 4.85 -3.58
CA ALA A 47 -2.72 5.58 -3.16
C ALA A 47 -3.81 4.64 -2.61
N LYS A 48 -4.04 3.49 -3.26
CA LYS A 48 -4.99 2.48 -2.79
C LYS A 48 -4.62 1.94 -1.40
N ASN A 49 -3.34 1.62 -1.18
CA ASN A 49 -2.87 1.14 0.12
C ASN A 49 -2.97 2.21 1.22
N ILE A 50 -2.64 3.47 0.91
CA ILE A 50 -2.79 4.59 1.86
C ILE A 50 -4.27 4.79 2.23
N LEU A 51 -5.17 4.72 1.24
CA LEU A 51 -6.61 4.81 1.48
C LEU A 51 -7.09 3.68 2.39
N ALA A 52 -6.69 2.43 2.12
CA ALA A 52 -7.07 1.27 2.93
C ALA A 52 -6.68 1.46 4.41
N VAL A 53 -5.43 1.84 4.70
CA VAL A 53 -5.02 2.12 6.09
C VAL A 53 -5.81 3.29 6.70
N GLY A 54 -6.13 4.31 5.90
CA GLY A 54 -6.96 5.42 6.34
C GLY A 54 -8.37 4.98 6.74
N LEU A 55 -8.98 4.10 5.96
CA LEU A 55 -10.32 3.55 6.23
C LEU A 55 -10.31 2.58 7.42
N ASP A 56 -9.31 1.71 7.54
CA ASP A 56 -9.18 0.79 8.68
C ASP A 56 -9.11 1.57 10.00
N ARG A 57 -8.33 2.66 10.05
CA ARG A 57 -8.26 3.56 11.21
C ARG A 57 -9.58 4.24 11.56
N LEU A 58 -10.47 4.43 10.60
CA LEU A 58 -11.82 4.97 10.85
C LEU A 58 -12.75 3.88 11.37
N ALA A 59 -12.64 2.66 10.84
CA ALA A 59 -13.46 1.51 11.20
C ALA A 59 -13.17 0.96 12.61
N GLU A 60 -11.90 0.99 13.05
CA GLU A 60 -11.50 0.60 14.41
C GLU A 60 -12.00 1.59 15.48
N GLY A 61 -12.58 2.72 15.08
CA GLY A 61 -12.74 3.90 15.93
C GLY A 61 -11.36 4.51 16.19
N ILE A 62 -11.24 5.83 16.12
CA ILE A 62 -9.99 6.47 16.58
C ILE A 62 -9.79 6.00 18.02
N PRO A 63 -8.72 5.28 18.37
CA PRO A 63 -8.48 4.95 19.75
C PRO A 63 -8.23 6.29 20.45
N SER A 64 -9.20 6.77 21.25
CA SER A 64 -8.84 7.61 22.38
C SER A 64 -7.94 6.74 23.24
N LEU A 65 -6.74 7.26 23.51
CA LEU A 65 -5.70 6.68 24.36
C LEU A 65 -6.24 5.76 25.47
#